data_AF-A0A350D6V1-F1
#
_entry.id   AF-A0A350D6V1-F1
#
_cell.length_a   1.000
_cell.length_b   1.000
_cell.length_c   1.000
_cell.angle_alpha   90.00
_cell.angle_beta   90.00
_cell.angle_gamma   90.00
#
_symmetry.space_group_name_H-M   'P 1'
#
loop_
_entity.id
_entity.type
_entity.pdbx_description
1 polymer ?
#
loop_
_entity_poly.entity_id
_entity_poly.type
_entity_poly.pdbx_seq_one_letter_code
_entity_poly.pdbx_strand_id
1 'polypeptide(L)'
;MCLLGLVMGGRIYPVQADNPLTVLAFLSDLGNGLLYILSRFLPLGLGEMERVSFEFGSAYLAGAGLLNFLIALDAWDIGREKKS
;
A
#
# COMPACT_ATOMS: atom_id res chain seq x y z
N MET A 1 -2.01 -7.00 -7.47
CA MET A 1 -1.36 -7.32 -6.17
C MET A 1 -2.17 -6.80 -5.00
N CYS A 2 -2.59 -5.53 -5.01
CA CYS A 2 -3.35 -4.90 -3.94
C CYS A 2 -4.62 -5.68 -3.48
N LEU A 3 -5.51 -6.05 -4.41
CA LEU A 3 -6.72 -6.82 -4.08
C LEU A 3 -6.43 -8.21 -3.47
N LEU A 4 -5.38 -8.89 -3.95
CA LEU A 4 -4.96 -10.17 -3.40
C LEU A 4 -4.46 -10.02 -1.96
N GLY A 5 -3.66 -8.98 -1.70
CA GLY A 5 -3.19 -8.67 -0.36
C GLY A 5 -4.33 -8.41 0.62
N LEU A 6 -5.39 -7.74 0.16
CA LEU A 6 -6.60 -7.52 0.95
C LEU A 6 -7.37 -8.82 1.23
N VAL A 7 -7.58 -9.67 0.22
CA VAL A 7 -8.27 -10.98 0.38
C VAL A 7 -7.50 -11.91 1.31
N MET A 8 -6.17 -11.84 1.29
CA MET A 8 -5.28 -12.58 2.19
C MET A 8 -5.31 -12.08 3.64
N GLY A 9 -6.08 -11.03 3.94
CA GLY A 9 -6.24 -10.46 5.27
C GLY A 9 -5.14 -9.47 5.65
N GLY A 10 -4.37 -8.96 4.67
CA GLY A 10 -3.28 -8.04 4.92
C GLY A 10 -3.71 -6.76 5.63
N ARG A 11 -2.78 -6.15 6.37
CA ARG A 11 -3.02 -4.93 7.13
C ARG A 11 -2.70 -3.70 6.29
N ILE A 12 -3.58 -2.70 6.35
CA ILE A 12 -3.28 -1.33 5.90
C ILE A 12 -2.89 -0.53 7.14
N TYR A 13 -1.68 0.01 7.15
CA TYR A 13 -1.15 0.73 8.30
C TYR A 13 -1.73 2.14 8.37
N PRO A 14 -2.32 2.52 9.53
CA PRO A 14 -2.74 3.90 9.72
C PRO A 14 -1.52 4.82 9.90
N VAL A 15 -1.77 6.14 9.90
CA VAL A 15 -0.75 7.13 10.25
C VAL A 15 -0.40 6.97 11.74
N GLN A 16 0.60 6.13 12.03
CA GLN A 16 1.18 5.94 13.35
C GLN A 16 2.70 5.91 13.23
N ALA A 17 3.37 6.72 14.05
CA ALA A 17 4.82 6.88 14.07
C ALA A 17 5.46 6.23 15.29
N ASP A 18 4.90 5.11 15.77
CA ASP A 18 5.42 4.41 16.95
C ASP A 18 6.75 3.69 16.65
N ASN A 19 6.94 3.24 15.41
CA ASN A 19 8.17 2.59 14.97
C ASN A 19 8.53 2.98 13.52
N PRO A 20 9.82 3.12 13.19
CA PRO A 20 10.28 3.43 11.82
C PRO A 20 9.72 2.48 10.75
N LEU A 21 9.57 1.19 11.07
CA LEU A 21 9.03 0.21 10.13
C LEU A 21 7.55 0.46 9.83
N THR A 22 6.79 0.92 10.82
CA THR A 22 5.37 1.27 10.65
C THR A 22 5.20 2.50 9.78
N VAL A 23 6.13 3.46 9.87
CA VAL A 23 6.16 4.64 8.99
C VAL A 23 6.45 4.23 7.54
N LEU A 24 7.39 3.32 7.31
CA LEU A 24 7.67 2.79 5.98
C LEU A 24 6.49 2.00 5.41
N ALA A 25 5.82 1.20 6.23
CA ALA A 25 4.64 0.45 5.83
C ALA A 25 3.47 1.40 5.49
N PHE A 26 3.24 2.42 6.31
CA PHE A 26 2.28 3.48 6.03
C PHE A 26 2.60 4.22 4.72
N LEU A 27 3.87 4.60 4.52
CA LEU A 27 4.29 5.28 3.29
C LEU A 27 4.01 4.42 2.08
N SER A 28 4.32 3.13 2.17
CA SER A 28 4.02 2.16 1.14
C SER A 28 2.51 2.07 0.87
N ASP A 29 1.69 1.95 1.91
CA ASP A 29 0.23 1.88 1.78
C ASP A 29 -0.39 3.14 1.17
N LEU A 30 0.22 4.31 1.37
CA LEU A 30 -0.19 5.55 0.71
C LEU A 30 -0.15 5.41 -0.83
N GLY A 31 0.79 4.63 -1.35
CA GLY A 31 0.91 4.32 -2.78
C GLY A 31 -0.27 3.49 -3.32
N ASN A 32 -1.04 2.81 -2.45
CA ASN A 32 -2.28 2.16 -2.86
C ASN A 32 -3.43 3.16 -3.11
N GLY A 33 -3.23 4.45 -2.79
CA GLY A 33 -4.07 5.57 -3.19
C GLY A 33 -5.52 5.41 -2.75
N LEU A 34 -6.40 5.08 -3.71
CA LEU A 34 -7.84 4.95 -3.47
C LEU A 34 -8.15 3.88 -2.42
N LEU A 35 -7.42 2.77 -2.37
CA LEU A 35 -7.67 1.75 -1.35
C LEU A 35 -7.35 2.26 0.06
N TYR A 36 -6.28 3.05 0.20
CA TYR A 36 -5.92 3.68 1.47
C TYR A 36 -6.97 4.70 1.92
N ILE A 37 -7.52 5.47 0.98
CA ILE A 37 -8.61 6.42 1.29
C ILE A 37 -9.86 5.65 1.72
N LEU A 38 -10.23 4.59 0.99
CA LEU A 38 -11.40 3.77 1.31
C LEU A 38 -11.26 3.06 2.66
N SER A 39 -10.06 2.60 3.03
CA SER A 39 -9.83 1.96 4.34
C SER A 39 -9.99 2.92 5.51
N ARG A 40 -10.02 4.24 5.27
CA ARG A 40 -10.34 5.22 6.31
C ARG A 40 -11.84 5.31 6.62
N PHE A 41 -12.69 4.92 5.67
CA PHE A 41 -14.15 5.00 5.79
C PHE A 41 -14.82 3.63 5.95
N LEU A 42 -14.21 2.58 5.38
CA LEU A 42 -14.68 1.20 5.45
C LEU A 42 -13.71 0.36 6.31
N PRO A 43 -14.17 -0.73 6.95
CA PRO A 43 -13.33 -1.66 7.70
C PRO A 43 -12.50 -2.55 6.76
N LEU A 44 -11.66 -1.95 5.93
CA LEU A 44 -10.77 -2.64 4.98
C LEU A 44 -9.35 -2.71 5.55
N GLY A 45 -8.71 -3.87 5.43
CA GLY A 45 -7.31 -4.02 5.83
C GLY A 45 -7.08 -3.87 7.34
N LEU A 46 -8.07 -4.25 8.17
CA LEU A 46 -7.94 -4.25 9.64
C LEU A 46 -6.77 -5.15 10.11
N GLY A 47 -6.38 -6.11 9.27
CA GLY A 47 -5.32 -7.06 9.54
C GLY A 47 -5.84 -8.27 10.32
N GLU A 48 -5.95 -9.41 9.65
CA GLU A 48 -6.40 -10.66 10.26
C GLU A 48 -5.20 -11.51 10.67
N MET A 49 -4.55 -11.17 11.80
CA MET A 49 -3.33 -11.83 12.28
C MET A 49 -3.48 -13.34 12.52
N GLU A 50 -4.71 -13.84 12.66
CA GLU A 50 -5.00 -15.28 12.81
C GLU A 50 -4.85 -16.07 11.51
N ARG A 51 -4.84 -15.40 10.35
CA ARG A 51 -4.68 -16.07 9.06
C ARG A 51 -3.21 -16.31 8.74
N VAL A 52 -2.87 -17.52 8.32
CA VAL A 52 -1.52 -17.87 7.83
C VAL A 52 -1.08 -17.00 6.65
N SER A 53 -2.04 -16.51 5.85
CA SER A 53 -1.79 -15.64 4.70
C SER A 53 -1.52 -14.18 5.05
N PHE A 54 -1.67 -13.78 6.32
CA PHE A 54 -1.63 -12.39 6.77
C PHE A 54 -0.33 -11.65 6.40
N GLU A 55 0.82 -12.24 6.76
CA GLU A 55 2.14 -11.64 6.52
C GLU A 55 2.39 -11.46 5.02
N PHE A 56 2.03 -12.46 4.22
CA PHE A 56 2.10 -12.37 2.76
C PHE A 56 1.14 -11.32 2.20
N GLY A 57 -0.07 -11.21 2.75
CA GLY A 57 -1.06 -10.23 2.34
C GLY A 57 -0.58 -8.80 2.59
N SER A 58 -0.01 -8.54 3.76
CA SER A 58 0.59 -7.26 4.12
C SER A 58 1.79 -6.92 3.22
N ALA A 59 2.64 -7.90 2.91
CA ALA A 59 3.74 -7.72 1.96
C ALA A 59 3.23 -7.44 0.52
N TYR A 60 2.13 -8.06 0.09
CA TYR A 60 1.50 -7.80 -1.20
C TYR A 60 0.90 -6.40 -1.29
N LEU A 61 0.29 -5.91 -0.21
CA LEU A 61 -0.23 -4.54 -0.12
C LEU A 61 0.92 -3.52 -0.19
N ALA A 62 2.00 -3.75 0.56
CA ALA A 62 3.17 -2.90 0.53
C ALA A 62 3.85 -2.93 -0.86
N GLY A 63 4.04 -4.11 -1.45
CA GLY A 63 4.62 -4.22 -2.79
C GLY A 63 3.78 -3.49 -3.86
N ALA A 64 2.45 -3.60 -3.79
CA ALA A 64 1.56 -2.90 -4.69
C ALA A 64 1.68 -1.36 -4.57
N GLY A 65 1.77 -0.85 -3.34
CA GLY A 65 1.90 0.58 -3.08
C GLY A 65 3.22 1.15 -3.62
N LEU A 66 4.34 0.49 -3.36
CA LEU A 66 5.64 0.89 -3.90
C LEU A 66 5.68 0.84 -5.43
N LEU A 67 5.12 -0.21 -6.04
CA LEU A 67 5.03 -0.31 -7.50
C LEU A 67 4.20 0.82 -8.11
N ASN A 68 3.09 1.21 -7.48
CA ASN A 68 2.30 2.34 -7.94
C ASN A 68 3.10 3.65 -7.89
N PHE A 69 3.95 3.85 -6.88
CA PHE A 69 4.86 5.00 -6.87
C PHE A 69 5.87 4.96 -8.00
N LEU A 70 6.49 3.81 -8.26
CA LEU A 70 7.42 3.66 -9.37
C LEU A 70 6.76 3.96 -10.71
N ILE A 71 5.53 3.47 -10.94
CA ILE A 71 4.75 3.77 -12.14
C ILE A 71 4.43 5.27 -12.23
N ALA A 72 4.06 5.90 -11.12
CA ALA A 72 3.77 7.34 -11.11
C ALA A 72 5.02 8.18 -11.42
N LEU A 73 6.18 7.78 -10.91
CA LEU A 73 7.47 8.41 -11.21
C LEU A 73 7.86 8.21 -12.67
N ASP A 74 7.72 7.00 -13.20
CA ASP A 74 8.00 6.70 -14.61
C ASP A 74 7.11 7.50 -15.56
N ALA A 75 5.80 7.57 -15.28
CA ALA A 75 4.86 8.39 -16.05
C ALA A 75 5.20 9.89 -15.99
N TRP A 76 5.67 10.37 -14.84
CA TRP A 76 6.14 11.75 -14.67
C TRP A 76 7.39 12.02 -15.50
N ASP A 77 8.37 11.11 -15.50
CA ASP A 77 9.60 11.24 -16.26
C ASP A 77 9.34 11.23 -17.78
N ILE A 78 8.51 10.32 -18.27
CA ILE A 78 8.05 10.29 -19.68
C ILE A 78 7.35 11.61 -20.05
N GLY A 79 6.53 12.16 -19.15
CA GLY A 79 5.85 13.43 -19.35
C GLY A 79 6.79 14.62 -19.44
N ARG A 80 7.93 14.59 -18.73
CA ARG A 80 8.97 15.61 -18.79
C ARG A 80 9.80 15.54 -20.07
N GLU A 81 10.17 14.34 -20.51
CA GLU A 81 10.93 14.15 -21.75
C GLU A 81 10.17 14.67 -22.98
N LYS A 82 8.86 14.44 -23.07
CA LYS A 82 8.04 14.92 -24.19
C LYS A 82 7.85 16.45 -24.25
N LYS A 83 8.32 17.17 -23.23
CA LYS A 83 8.19 18.62 -23.11
C LYS A 83 9.48 19.38 -23.48
N SER A 84 10.54 18.65 -23.84
CA SER A 84 11.82 19.20 -24.31
C SER A 84 12.00 19.10 -25.82
#